data_AF-A0A971KZI1-F1
#
_entry.id   AF-A0A971KZI1-F1
#
_cell.length_a   1.000
_cell.length_b   1.000
_cell.length_c   1.000
_cell.angle_alpha   90.00
_cell.angle_beta   90.00
_cell.angle_gamma   90.00
#
_symmetry.space_group_name_H-M   'P 1'
#
loop_
_entity.id
_entity.type
_entity.pdbx_description
1 polymer ?
#
loop_
_entity_poly.entity_id
_entity_poly.type
_entity_poly.pdbx_seq_one_letter_code
_entity_poly.pdbx_strand_id
1 'polypeptide(L)'
;MKLSELLAYDSVIIQCHNDPDADSIASGFALLTWFREKGKDARLVYSGRARISKPNLQLMIKELNIPIDYAESIDGFEGLLITVDCQYGAGNVKKFDVKNVAIIDHHQQEVFDVPLAEIRSFLASCSTLVWDMLADEGFDVNSYPEVSTALWFGLYCDTNGFSELNHPIDRDMRDSLVADKNMIRRLRNSNLTLLDLETAGMALIRTSYNRKNRFAVIKTNPCDPNLLGYISDLAHQVDVIDVCVVYNEINNGIKYSVRSSSPEIMASELAAWLANDIGSGGGHAEKAGGFISSLLFEEKHPSINTDEYMLSRISEYYSSFDIIYAEKHKIDTSEMRSYRKLPVICGYIRSSDVLPKGTPMLVRTLQGDYDDLVSSDNLYLMIGIKGEVSPISEEMLEKNYNIFNEPYNLKTEYFPSIRNKITGESINLNNEAKKCISKGDVQIFAKPVTRATKVFTKWDKDTYMLAKPGDYLVARKDNLHDIYIISKDIFSRIYEEIRDE
;
A
#
# COMPACT_ATOMS: atom_id res chain seq x y z
N MET A 1 16.36 7.37 22.01
CA MET A 1 17.56 8.25 21.91
C MET A 1 17.12 9.69 22.09
N LYS A 2 17.85 10.51 22.86
CA LYS A 2 17.63 11.98 22.91
C LYS A 2 18.56 12.72 21.96
N LEU A 3 18.16 13.90 21.45
CA LEU A 3 19.02 14.70 20.57
C LEU A 3 20.27 15.21 21.30
N SER A 4 20.14 15.56 22.59
CA SER A 4 21.26 16.00 23.43
C SER A 4 22.39 14.96 23.55
N GLU A 5 22.11 13.66 23.40
CA GLU A 5 23.14 12.61 23.34
C GLU A 5 24.06 12.77 22.12
N LEU A 6 23.54 13.34 21.02
CA LEU A 6 24.26 13.55 19.77
C LEU A 6 25.19 14.77 19.81
N LEU A 7 25.09 15.64 20.83
CA LEU A 7 25.97 16.79 21.01
C LEU A 7 27.40 16.40 21.44
N ALA A 8 27.66 15.12 21.67
CA ALA A 8 29.02 14.59 21.86
C ALA A 8 29.91 14.76 20.60
N TYR A 9 29.30 14.97 19.43
CA TYR A 9 30.01 15.15 18.16
C TYR A 9 30.06 16.62 17.76
N ASP A 10 31.20 17.09 17.26
CA ASP A 10 31.38 18.49 16.83
C ASP A 10 31.03 18.72 15.36
N SER A 11 31.31 17.75 14.50
CA SER A 11 30.93 17.76 13.09
C SER A 11 29.80 16.76 12.83
N VAL A 12 28.72 17.24 12.21
CA VAL A 12 27.49 16.46 11.97
C VAL A 12 27.08 16.58 10.50
N ILE A 13 26.80 15.45 9.86
CA ILE A 13 26.16 15.41 8.54
C ILE A 13 24.77 14.83 8.72
N ILE A 14 23.76 15.55 8.27
CA ILE A 14 22.38 15.09 8.23
C ILE A 14 22.08 14.71 6.78
N GLN A 15 21.74 13.45 6.57
CA GLN A 15 21.53 12.86 5.25
C GLN A 15 20.07 12.49 5.06
N CYS A 16 19.46 13.08 4.03
CA CYS A 16 18.15 12.68 3.52
C CYS A 16 18.27 11.42 2.64
N HIS A 17 17.14 10.76 2.33
CA HIS A 17 17.11 9.65 1.37
C HIS A 17 17.46 10.09 -0.07
N ASN A 18 17.60 9.12 -0.98
CA ASN A 18 18.17 9.35 -2.32
C ASN A 18 17.30 10.24 -3.24
N ASP A 19 15.99 10.18 -3.06
CA ASP A 19 15.02 10.95 -3.84
C ASP A 19 14.17 11.76 -2.85
N PRO A 20 14.79 12.73 -2.13
CA PRO A 20 14.20 13.33 -0.93
C PRO A 20 12.89 14.03 -1.24
N ASP A 21 11.90 13.82 -0.38
CA ASP A 21 10.63 14.53 -0.43
C ASP A 21 10.58 15.71 0.56
N ALA A 22 9.40 16.27 0.78
CA ALA A 22 9.25 17.43 1.66
C ALA A 22 9.51 17.08 3.13
N ASP A 23 9.18 15.86 3.57
CA ASP A 23 9.30 15.45 4.97
C ASP A 23 10.75 15.21 5.36
N SER A 24 11.50 14.49 4.51
CA SER A 24 12.93 14.29 4.70
C SER A 24 13.72 15.62 4.72
N ILE A 25 13.43 16.52 3.75
CA ILE A 25 14.10 17.84 3.67
C ILE A 25 13.76 18.69 4.90
N ALA A 26 12.49 18.72 5.31
CA ALA A 26 12.04 19.52 6.45
C ALA A 26 12.65 19.02 7.77
N SER A 27 12.61 17.71 7.99
CA SER A 27 13.19 17.04 9.16
C SER A 27 14.69 17.32 9.26
N GLY A 28 15.41 17.17 8.15
CA GLY A 28 16.83 17.46 8.09
C GLY A 28 17.17 18.95 8.31
N PHE A 29 16.34 19.86 7.79
CA PHE A 29 16.52 21.30 7.99
C PHE A 29 16.29 21.73 9.45
N ALA A 30 15.32 21.13 10.13
CA ALA A 30 15.06 21.38 11.55
C ALA A 30 16.23 20.92 12.43
N LEU A 31 16.72 19.69 12.21
CA LEU A 31 17.91 19.17 12.90
C LEU A 31 19.13 20.05 12.63
N LEU A 32 19.36 20.44 11.38
CA LEU A 32 20.48 21.31 10.99
C LEU A 32 20.46 22.62 11.79
N THR A 33 19.28 23.24 11.89
CA THR A 33 19.10 24.51 12.58
C THR A 33 19.41 24.38 14.06
N TRP A 34 18.89 23.33 14.69
CA TRP A 34 19.15 23.03 16.10
C TRP A 34 20.64 22.77 16.38
N PHE A 35 21.31 21.92 15.59
CA PHE A 35 22.75 21.64 15.77
C PHE A 35 23.59 22.91 15.62
N ARG A 36 23.27 23.78 14.66
CA ARG A 36 23.96 25.07 14.49
C ARG A 36 23.71 26.02 15.65
N GLU A 37 22.51 26.06 16.22
CA GLU A 37 22.22 26.83 17.42
C GLU A 37 23.04 26.33 18.62
N LYS A 38 23.29 25.01 18.71
CA LYS A 38 24.20 24.41 19.70
C LYS A 38 25.69 24.56 19.36
N GLY A 39 26.04 25.33 18.33
CA GLY A 39 27.42 25.63 17.96
C GLY A 39 28.16 24.51 17.24
N LYS A 40 27.44 23.55 16.65
CA LYS A 40 28.03 22.41 15.92
C LYS A 40 28.25 22.74 14.44
N ASP A 41 29.29 22.13 13.86
CA ASP A 41 29.55 22.19 12.42
C ASP A 41 28.65 21.18 11.69
N ALA A 42 27.45 21.64 11.32
CA ALA A 42 26.43 20.80 10.73
C ALA A 42 26.14 21.12 9.26
N ARG A 43 25.96 20.07 8.45
CA ARG A 43 25.62 20.11 7.02
C ARG A 43 24.41 19.23 6.72
N LEU A 44 23.56 19.68 5.81
CA LEU A 44 22.42 18.92 5.30
C LEU A 44 22.71 18.46 3.87
N VAL A 45 22.62 17.16 3.62
CA VAL A 45 22.96 16.57 2.33
C VAL A 45 21.91 15.55 1.87
N TYR A 46 21.90 15.28 0.58
CA TYR A 46 21.29 14.09 0.00
C TYR A 46 22.20 13.54 -1.10
N SER A 47 21.93 12.31 -1.51
CA SER A 47 22.61 11.64 -2.62
C SER A 47 21.56 11.03 -3.53
N GLY A 48 21.95 10.22 -4.53
CA GLY A 48 20.98 9.48 -5.32
C GLY A 48 21.44 9.34 -6.77
N ARG A 49 20.52 8.93 -7.63
CA ARG A 49 20.77 8.87 -9.09
C ARG A 49 20.47 10.19 -9.79
N ALA A 50 19.59 11.00 -9.20
CA ALA A 50 19.11 12.24 -9.79
C ALA A 50 19.17 13.38 -8.76
N ARG A 51 19.17 14.60 -9.27
CA ARG A 51 19.02 15.81 -8.44
C ARG A 51 17.54 16.11 -8.23
N ILE A 52 17.21 16.83 -7.16
CA ILE A 52 15.86 17.30 -6.86
C ILE A 52 15.36 18.15 -8.04
N SER A 53 14.33 17.64 -8.71
CA SER A 53 13.74 18.25 -9.91
C SER A 53 12.27 18.63 -9.73
N LYS A 54 11.59 18.13 -8.67
CA LYS A 54 10.18 18.41 -8.42
C LYS A 54 9.97 19.90 -8.16
N PRO A 55 9.05 20.60 -8.88
CA PRO A 55 8.99 22.06 -8.82
C PRO A 55 8.65 22.61 -7.43
N ASN A 56 7.78 21.94 -6.67
CA ASN A 56 7.42 22.37 -5.31
C ASN A 56 8.60 22.22 -4.33
N LEU A 57 9.44 21.20 -4.46
CA LEU A 57 10.63 21.00 -3.63
C LEU A 57 11.73 22.01 -3.98
N GLN A 58 11.96 22.28 -5.27
CA GLN A 58 12.87 23.33 -5.69
C GLN A 58 12.42 24.71 -5.18
N LEU A 59 11.12 24.97 -5.22
CA LEU A 59 10.53 26.18 -4.66
C LEU A 59 10.72 26.24 -3.13
N MET A 60 10.45 25.15 -2.41
CA MET A 60 10.64 25.04 -0.96
C MET A 60 12.09 25.34 -0.57
N ILE A 61 13.06 24.67 -1.20
CA ILE A 61 14.49 24.86 -0.93
C ILE A 61 14.90 26.31 -1.15
N LYS A 62 14.46 26.91 -2.27
CA LYS A 62 14.81 28.28 -2.64
C LYS A 62 14.18 29.30 -1.69
N GLU A 63 12.88 29.24 -1.45
CA GLU A 63 12.16 30.30 -0.74
C GLU A 63 12.31 30.19 0.78
N LEU A 64 12.58 29.00 1.31
CA LEU A 64 12.89 28.78 2.73
C LEU A 64 14.40 28.80 3.01
N ASN A 65 15.23 29.12 2.00
CA ASN A 65 16.70 29.20 2.09
C ASN A 65 17.35 27.94 2.70
N ILE A 66 16.88 26.75 2.31
CA ILE A 66 17.34 25.48 2.87
C ILE A 66 18.73 25.15 2.29
N PRO A 67 19.79 25.05 3.11
CA PRO A 67 21.14 24.81 2.63
C PRO A 67 21.40 23.30 2.48
N ILE A 68 20.63 22.67 1.59
CA ILE A 68 20.77 21.25 1.24
C ILE A 68 21.68 21.05 0.03
N ASP A 69 22.71 20.21 0.18
CA ASP A 69 23.67 19.92 -0.88
C ASP A 69 23.53 18.50 -1.44
N TYR A 70 23.79 18.34 -2.74
CA TYR A 70 23.96 17.02 -3.34
C TYR A 70 25.40 16.53 -3.10
N ALA A 71 25.55 15.42 -2.36
CA ALA A 71 26.84 14.83 -2.04
C ALA A 71 27.06 13.52 -2.81
N GLU A 72 28.15 13.45 -3.58
CA GLU A 72 28.58 12.19 -4.20
C GLU A 72 29.46 11.37 -3.25
N SER A 73 30.26 12.02 -2.42
CA SER A 73 31.03 11.38 -1.35
C SER A 73 31.15 12.31 -0.14
N ILE A 74 31.46 11.71 1.01
CA ILE A 74 31.80 12.41 2.25
C ILE A 74 33.13 11.88 2.80
N ASP A 75 34.07 11.61 1.90
CA ASP A 75 35.31 10.89 2.21
C ASP A 75 36.12 11.59 3.31
N GLY A 76 36.61 10.80 4.27
CA GLY A 76 37.37 11.30 5.40
C GLY A 76 36.53 11.95 6.51
N PHE A 77 35.20 11.83 6.46
CA PHE A 77 34.32 12.29 7.53
C PHE A 77 34.41 11.38 8.77
N GLU A 78 34.85 11.95 9.89
CA GLU A 78 34.99 11.23 11.18
C GLU A 78 33.92 11.60 12.21
N GLY A 79 33.01 12.52 11.86
CA GLY A 79 31.94 13.00 12.73
C GLY A 79 30.75 12.04 12.84
N LEU A 80 29.58 12.60 13.15
CA LEU A 80 28.31 11.86 13.21
C LEU A 80 27.53 12.02 11.90
N LEU A 81 27.15 10.90 11.28
CA LEU A 81 26.17 10.87 10.21
C LEU A 81 24.79 10.56 10.78
N ILE A 82 23.81 11.42 10.54
CA ILE A 82 22.42 11.20 10.92
C ILE A 82 21.64 10.94 9.64
N THR A 83 21.07 9.74 9.46
CA THR A 83 20.08 9.52 8.41
C THR A 83 18.71 9.95 8.92
N VAL A 84 18.02 10.78 8.15
CA VAL A 84 16.71 11.32 8.52
C VAL A 84 15.67 10.89 7.49
N ASP A 85 14.53 10.43 7.99
CA ASP A 85 13.44 9.87 7.19
C ASP A 85 13.89 8.68 6.31
N CYS A 86 14.93 7.99 6.78
CA CYS A 86 15.47 6.77 6.20
C CYS A 86 16.45 6.11 7.16
N GLN A 87 16.72 4.82 6.92
CA GLN A 87 17.58 4.01 7.78
C GLN A 87 18.91 3.74 7.10
N TYR A 88 20.00 3.92 7.84
CA TYR A 88 21.35 3.77 7.32
C TYR A 88 21.58 2.39 6.69
N GLY A 89 21.88 2.39 5.38
CA GLY A 89 22.11 1.17 4.60
C GLY A 89 20.86 0.54 3.98
N ALA A 90 19.67 1.10 4.19
CA ALA A 90 18.45 0.70 3.52
C ALA A 90 18.49 1.03 2.01
N GLY A 91 17.60 0.41 1.23
CA GLY A 91 17.61 0.49 -0.24
C GLY A 91 17.37 1.89 -0.81
N ASN A 92 16.76 2.79 -0.04
CA ASN A 92 16.41 4.15 -0.44
C ASN A 92 17.46 5.22 -0.07
N VAL A 93 18.59 4.85 0.54
CA VAL A 93 19.63 5.81 0.94
C VAL A 93 21.02 5.36 0.49
N LYS A 94 21.84 6.30 0.02
CA LYS A 94 23.25 6.01 -0.30
C LYS A 94 24.03 5.75 0.99
N LYS A 95 24.52 4.53 1.16
CA LYS A 95 25.41 4.21 2.27
C LYS A 95 26.78 4.86 2.07
N PHE A 96 27.17 5.73 3.00
CA PHE A 96 28.53 6.23 3.12
C PHE A 96 29.30 5.43 4.16
N ASP A 97 30.60 5.22 3.95
CA ASP A 97 31.43 4.51 4.91
C ASP A 97 31.87 5.46 6.04
N VAL A 98 31.20 5.37 7.19
CA VAL A 98 31.42 6.23 8.36
C VAL A 98 31.43 5.42 9.66
N LYS A 99 32.12 5.94 10.68
CA LYS A 99 32.27 5.27 11.99
C LYS A 99 31.06 5.46 12.91
N ASN A 100 30.48 6.66 12.92
CA ASN A 100 29.39 7.02 13.83
C ASN A 100 28.12 7.33 13.04
N VAL A 101 27.04 6.66 13.40
CA VAL A 101 25.76 6.77 12.71
C VAL A 101 24.64 6.93 13.74
N ALA A 102 23.68 7.80 13.44
CA ALA A 102 22.37 7.82 14.08
C ALA A 102 21.24 7.75 13.04
N ILE A 103 20.09 7.20 13.44
CA ILE A 103 18.88 7.07 12.61
C ILE A 103 17.74 7.82 13.30
N ILE A 104 17.03 8.66 12.55
CA ILE A 104 15.77 9.28 12.96
C ILE A 104 14.76 9.03 11.84
N ASP A 105 13.74 8.20 12.10
CA ASP A 105 12.84 7.72 11.06
C ASP A 105 11.44 7.39 11.61
N HIS A 106 10.41 7.45 10.75
CA HIS A 106 9.04 7.06 11.07
C HIS A 106 8.56 5.85 10.24
N HIS A 107 9.40 5.30 9.37
CA HIS A 107 9.06 4.08 8.65
C HIS A 107 9.16 2.83 9.54
N GLN A 108 8.73 1.68 9.02
CA GLN A 108 8.93 0.40 9.71
C GLN A 108 10.42 0.11 9.85
N GLN A 109 10.84 -0.37 11.02
CA GLN A 109 12.24 -0.66 11.27
C GLN A 109 12.73 -1.85 10.44
N GLU A 110 13.76 -1.60 9.63
CA GLU A 110 14.46 -2.58 8.79
C GLU A 110 15.89 -2.82 9.29
N VAL A 111 16.49 -1.82 9.93
CA VAL A 111 17.88 -1.82 10.42
C VAL A 111 17.88 -1.91 11.95
N PHE A 112 18.63 -2.87 12.49
CA PHE A 112 18.63 -3.18 13.93
C PHE A 112 20.02 -3.08 14.59
N ASP A 113 21.08 -2.91 13.80
CA ASP A 113 22.48 -2.92 14.23
C ASP A 113 23.08 -1.53 14.47
N VAL A 114 22.27 -0.46 14.39
CA VAL A 114 22.66 0.92 14.70
C VAL A 114 22.16 1.30 16.11
N PRO A 115 23.06 1.49 17.10
CA PRO A 115 22.64 1.74 18.49
C PRO A 115 21.92 3.09 18.71
N LEU A 116 22.32 4.12 17.97
CA LEU A 116 21.71 5.45 18.04
C LEU A 116 20.55 5.52 17.05
N ALA A 117 19.41 4.95 17.41
CA ALA A 117 18.21 4.98 16.56
C ALA A 117 17.00 5.47 17.36
N GLU A 118 16.25 6.38 16.76
CA GLU A 118 14.90 6.75 17.19
C GLU A 118 13.96 6.49 16.01
N ILE A 119 13.15 5.42 16.12
CA ILE A 119 12.21 5.04 15.07
C ILE A 119 10.81 4.98 15.67
N ARG A 120 9.90 5.84 15.20
CA ARG A 120 8.52 5.96 15.73
C ARG A 120 7.48 5.73 14.65
N SER A 121 7.27 4.47 14.30
CA SER A 121 6.47 4.08 13.13
C SER A 121 4.95 4.25 13.22
N PHE A 122 4.49 4.80 14.34
CA PHE A 122 3.10 5.20 14.58
C PHE A 122 2.82 6.67 14.25
N LEU A 123 3.86 7.48 14.01
CA LEU A 123 3.73 8.88 13.59
C LEU A 123 3.53 8.96 12.08
N ALA A 124 2.76 9.96 11.63
CA ALA A 124 2.44 10.10 10.22
C ALA A 124 3.63 10.61 9.38
N SER A 125 4.61 11.28 9.99
CA SER A 125 5.78 11.81 9.29
C SER A 125 7.01 11.93 10.20
N CYS A 126 8.21 11.90 9.62
CA CYS A 126 9.47 12.19 10.32
C CYS A 126 9.53 13.66 10.77
N SER A 127 8.85 14.60 10.10
CA SER A 127 8.75 15.99 10.58
C SER A 127 8.10 16.06 11.96
N THR A 128 7.09 15.23 12.23
CA THR A 128 6.46 15.13 13.56
C THR A 128 7.43 14.57 14.59
N LEU A 129 8.15 13.51 14.23
CA LEU A 129 9.17 12.91 15.10
C LEU A 129 10.23 13.95 15.50
N VAL A 130 10.80 14.65 14.52
CA VAL A 130 11.84 15.66 14.76
C VAL A 130 11.28 16.84 15.56
N TRP A 131 10.08 17.31 15.27
CA TRP A 131 9.43 18.38 16.04
C TRP A 131 9.25 18.00 17.51
N ASP A 132 8.77 16.80 17.79
CA ASP A 132 8.57 16.29 19.15
C ASP A 132 9.91 16.14 19.91
N MET A 133 10.93 15.59 19.24
CA MET A 133 12.28 15.49 19.81
C MET A 133 12.91 16.86 20.09
N LEU A 134 12.67 17.87 19.25
CA LEU A 134 13.13 19.24 19.47
C LEU A 134 12.40 19.92 20.63
N ALA A 135 11.10 19.68 20.76
CA ALA A 135 10.30 20.18 21.87
C ALA A 135 10.79 19.60 23.21
N ASP A 136 11.16 18.31 23.25
CA ASP A 136 11.78 17.65 24.41
C ASP A 136 13.11 18.28 24.84
N GLU A 137 13.85 18.89 23.89
CA GLU A 137 15.09 19.64 24.16
C GLU A 137 14.84 21.12 24.49
N GLY A 138 13.57 21.54 24.56
CA GLY A 138 13.17 22.93 24.81
C GLY A 138 13.47 23.89 23.65
N PHE A 139 13.63 23.37 22.42
CA PHE A 139 13.87 24.19 21.24
C PHE A 139 12.55 24.75 20.69
N ASP A 140 12.42 26.08 20.66
CA ASP A 140 11.26 26.74 20.09
C ASP A 140 11.38 26.84 18.56
N VAL A 141 10.79 25.86 17.86
CA VAL A 141 10.74 25.83 16.40
C VAL A 141 10.09 27.08 15.80
N ASN A 142 9.12 27.70 16.49
CA ASN A 142 8.42 28.88 15.97
C ASN A 142 9.29 30.15 15.96
N SER A 143 10.42 30.15 16.68
CA SER A 143 11.44 31.19 16.56
C SER A 143 12.19 31.15 15.22
N TYR A 144 11.98 30.10 14.40
CA TYR A 144 12.57 29.91 13.07
C TYR A 144 11.46 29.70 12.02
N PRO A 145 10.87 30.79 11.47
CA PRO A 145 9.70 30.71 10.60
C PRO A 145 9.87 29.80 9.38
N GLU A 146 11.07 29.76 8.79
CA GLU A 146 11.39 28.90 7.65
C GLU A 146 11.36 27.42 8.03
N VAL A 147 11.89 27.07 9.21
CA VAL A 147 11.88 25.69 9.74
C VAL A 147 10.46 25.27 10.09
N SER A 148 9.71 26.14 10.79
CA SER A 148 8.29 25.92 11.12
C SER A 148 7.46 25.67 9.87
N THR A 149 7.66 26.50 8.83
CA THR A 149 6.97 26.34 7.53
C THR A 149 7.37 25.05 6.81
N ALA A 150 8.66 24.69 6.84
CA ALA A 150 9.15 23.46 6.23
C ALA A 150 8.54 22.22 6.90
N LEU A 151 8.63 22.13 8.24
CA LEU A 151 8.09 21.01 9.03
C LEU A 151 6.58 20.85 8.85
N TRP A 152 5.84 21.96 8.84
CA TRP A 152 4.39 21.92 8.57
C TRP A 152 4.11 21.38 7.17
N PHE A 153 4.88 21.79 6.16
CA PHE A 153 4.71 21.32 4.79
C PHE A 153 5.12 19.85 4.61
N GLY A 154 6.15 19.38 5.32
CA GLY A 154 6.53 17.97 5.39
C GLY A 154 5.38 17.12 5.90
N LEU A 155 4.84 17.45 7.08
CA LEU A 155 3.66 16.78 7.64
C LEU A 155 2.46 16.81 6.68
N TYR A 156 2.19 17.94 6.03
CA TYR A 156 1.09 18.06 5.06
C TYR A 156 1.24 17.09 3.88
N CYS A 157 2.47 16.88 3.40
CA CYS A 157 2.74 16.00 2.26
C CYS A 157 2.50 14.52 2.63
N ASP A 158 3.06 14.06 3.75
CA ASP A 158 3.00 12.63 4.14
C ASP A 158 1.62 12.19 4.61
N THR A 159 0.82 13.13 5.12
CA THR A 159 -0.55 12.86 5.56
C THR A 159 -1.59 13.02 4.45
N ASN A 160 -1.16 13.07 3.18
CA ASN A 160 -2.05 13.24 2.03
C ASN A 160 -3.00 14.46 2.20
N GLY A 161 -2.41 15.60 2.56
CA GLY A 161 -3.13 16.83 2.84
C GLY A 161 -3.96 16.79 4.12
N PHE A 162 -3.46 16.10 5.16
CA PHE A 162 -4.12 15.82 6.44
C PHE A 162 -5.31 14.85 6.40
N SER A 163 -5.54 14.18 5.28
CA SER A 163 -6.57 13.15 5.17
C SER A 163 -6.23 11.93 6.05
N GLU A 164 -4.94 11.67 6.27
CA GLU A 164 -4.40 10.51 6.98
C GLU A 164 -3.79 10.91 8.35
N LEU A 165 -4.30 11.99 8.95
CA LEU A 165 -3.80 12.56 10.21
C LEU A 165 -4.43 11.90 11.45
N ASN A 166 -3.85 10.78 11.88
CA ASN A 166 -4.44 9.91 12.89
C ASN A 166 -3.90 10.14 14.30
N HIS A 167 -2.58 10.26 14.49
CA HIS A 167 -1.97 10.30 15.82
C HIS A 167 -2.14 11.68 16.48
N PRO A 168 -2.35 11.75 17.82
CA PRO A 168 -2.49 13.04 18.52
C PRO A 168 -1.28 13.97 18.34
N ILE A 169 -0.05 13.44 18.41
CA ILE A 169 1.18 14.24 18.27
C ILE A 169 1.24 14.91 16.88
N ASP A 170 0.80 14.24 15.80
CA ASP A 170 0.75 14.86 14.48
C ASP A 170 -0.21 16.08 14.45
N ARG A 171 -1.34 15.97 15.18
CA ARG A 171 -2.32 17.06 15.31
C ARG A 171 -1.79 18.20 16.18
N ASP A 172 -1.10 17.85 17.26
CA ASP A 172 -0.48 18.82 18.16
C ASP A 172 0.59 19.62 17.42
N MET A 173 1.43 18.97 16.61
CA MET A 173 2.40 19.64 15.73
C MET A 173 1.71 20.58 14.75
N ARG A 174 0.70 20.09 14.02
CA ARG A 174 -0.07 20.88 13.04
C ARG A 174 -0.63 22.17 13.68
N ASP A 175 -1.15 22.06 14.89
CA ASP A 175 -1.79 23.16 15.61
C ASP A 175 -0.78 24.10 16.31
N SER A 176 0.40 23.58 16.66
CA SER A 176 1.45 24.34 17.35
C SER A 176 2.36 25.14 16.43
N LEU A 177 2.60 24.66 15.20
CA LEU A 177 3.49 25.31 14.25
C LEU A 177 2.85 26.54 13.58
N VAL A 178 3.55 27.66 13.65
CA VAL A 178 3.21 28.92 12.98
C VAL A 178 3.86 28.97 11.60
N ALA A 179 3.24 28.31 10.63
CA ALA A 179 3.71 28.29 9.24
C ALA A 179 3.24 29.52 8.42
N ASP A 180 4.05 29.94 7.45
CA ASP A 180 3.63 30.94 6.47
C ASP A 180 2.55 30.35 5.53
N LYS A 181 1.30 30.75 5.79
CA LYS A 181 0.13 30.30 5.03
C LYS A 181 0.22 30.63 3.53
N ASN A 182 0.85 31.74 3.14
CA ASN A 182 1.01 32.09 1.74
C ASN A 182 2.05 31.18 1.07
N MET A 183 3.15 30.90 1.77
CA MET A 183 4.16 29.96 1.30
C MET A 183 3.56 28.56 1.13
N ILE A 184 2.86 28.05 2.14
CA ILE A 184 2.14 26.77 2.08
C ILE A 184 1.20 26.71 0.88
N ARG A 185 0.38 27.75 0.67
CA ARG A 185 -0.52 27.82 -0.48
C ARG A 185 0.24 27.76 -1.81
N ARG A 186 1.39 28.44 -1.92
CA ARG A 186 2.22 28.44 -3.13
C ARG A 186 2.84 27.06 -3.36
N LEU A 187 3.43 26.45 -2.34
CA LEU A 187 4.04 25.11 -2.41
C LEU A 187 3.03 24.05 -2.85
N ARG A 188 1.85 24.03 -2.22
CA ARG A 188 0.75 23.09 -2.53
C ARG A 188 0.28 23.14 -3.99
N ASN A 189 0.41 24.28 -4.64
CA ASN A 189 -0.08 24.51 -6.01
C ASN A 189 1.05 24.53 -7.06
N SER A 190 2.30 24.26 -6.67
CA SER A 190 3.46 24.31 -7.57
C SER A 190 3.99 22.91 -7.91
N ASN A 191 3.11 21.96 -8.21
CA ASN A 191 3.51 20.56 -8.46
C ASN A 191 3.91 20.28 -9.91
N LEU A 192 3.43 21.08 -10.86
CA LEU A 192 3.56 20.84 -12.31
C LEU A 192 4.35 21.98 -12.97
N THR A 193 5.19 21.61 -13.94
CA THR A 193 5.83 22.57 -14.85
C THR A 193 4.89 22.98 -15.98
N LEU A 194 5.27 24.02 -16.73
CA LEU A 194 4.53 24.39 -17.95
C LEU A 194 4.55 23.27 -19.01
N LEU A 195 5.66 22.54 -19.12
CA LEU A 195 5.77 21.39 -20.02
C LEU A 195 4.84 20.24 -19.60
N ASP A 196 4.68 20.02 -18.28
CA ASP A 196 3.76 19.02 -17.76
C ASP A 196 2.31 19.40 -18.08
N LEU A 197 1.96 20.68 -17.94
CA LEU A 197 0.64 21.20 -18.30
C LEU A 197 0.36 20.98 -19.79
N GLU A 198 1.32 21.31 -20.66
CA GLU A 198 1.20 21.08 -22.10
C GLU A 198 1.03 19.58 -22.41
N THR A 199 1.84 18.73 -21.78
CA THR A 199 1.80 17.27 -21.95
C THR A 199 0.44 16.69 -21.53
N ALA A 200 -0.08 17.11 -20.37
CA ALA A 200 -1.40 16.71 -19.90
C ALA A 200 -2.51 17.20 -20.85
N GLY A 201 -2.45 18.45 -21.30
CA GLY A 201 -3.41 19.01 -22.25
C GLY A 201 -3.47 18.21 -23.56
N MET A 202 -2.31 17.86 -24.11
CA MET A 202 -2.21 17.06 -25.33
C MET A 202 -2.75 15.63 -25.16
N ALA A 203 -2.49 15.00 -24.00
CA ALA A 203 -2.99 13.67 -23.69
C ALA A 203 -4.52 13.65 -23.64
N LEU A 204 -5.13 14.61 -22.94
CA LEU A 204 -6.59 14.65 -22.75
C LEU A 204 -7.37 14.86 -24.05
N ILE A 205 -6.77 15.50 -25.05
CA ILE A 205 -7.39 15.67 -26.38
C ILE A 205 -7.44 14.34 -27.16
N ARG A 206 -6.47 13.45 -26.96
CA ARG A 206 -6.26 12.22 -27.75
C ARG A 206 -6.78 10.98 -27.03
N THR A 207 -8.06 10.99 -26.68
CA THR A 207 -8.69 9.90 -25.92
C THR A 207 -9.36 8.87 -26.84
N SER A 208 -8.97 7.60 -26.72
CA SER A 208 -9.65 6.46 -27.36
C SER A 208 -10.67 5.86 -26.39
N TYR A 209 -11.96 6.13 -26.60
CA TYR A 209 -13.03 5.72 -25.70
C TYR A 209 -13.88 4.57 -26.27
N ASN A 210 -14.01 3.49 -25.51
CA ASN A 210 -14.91 2.38 -25.80
C ASN A 210 -16.27 2.59 -25.10
N ARG A 211 -17.29 2.98 -25.88
CA ARG A 211 -18.65 3.25 -25.37
C ARG A 211 -19.35 2.04 -24.76
N LYS A 212 -19.06 0.83 -25.26
CA LYS A 212 -19.77 -0.40 -24.85
C LYS A 212 -19.36 -0.81 -23.45
N ASN A 213 -18.06 -0.80 -23.17
CA ASN A 213 -17.48 -1.24 -21.90
C ASN A 213 -17.04 -0.07 -21.00
N ARG A 214 -17.28 1.18 -21.45
CA ARG A 214 -17.03 2.41 -20.68
C ARG A 214 -15.58 2.57 -20.19
N PHE A 215 -14.61 2.24 -21.04
CA PHE A 215 -13.19 2.43 -20.74
C PHE A 215 -12.48 3.34 -21.73
N ALA A 216 -11.38 3.96 -21.31
CA ALA A 216 -10.56 4.82 -22.15
C ALA A 216 -9.08 4.40 -22.17
N VAL A 217 -8.44 4.57 -23.31
CA VAL A 217 -6.98 4.47 -23.49
C VAL A 217 -6.46 5.82 -23.97
N ILE A 218 -5.43 6.33 -23.29
CA ILE A 218 -4.86 7.65 -23.55
C ILE A 218 -3.34 7.53 -23.68
N LYS A 219 -2.81 7.92 -24.84
CA LYS A 219 -1.37 8.06 -25.06
C LYS A 219 -0.92 9.46 -24.66
N THR A 220 0.14 9.55 -23.87
CA THR A 220 0.82 10.80 -23.56
C THR A 220 2.28 10.78 -24.04
N ASN A 221 2.87 11.97 -24.16
CA ASN A 221 4.31 12.10 -24.40
C ASN A 221 5.11 11.54 -23.21
N PRO A 222 6.40 11.23 -23.39
CA PRO A 222 7.27 10.82 -22.29
C PRO A 222 7.19 11.80 -21.11
N CYS A 223 6.75 11.32 -19.95
CA CYS A 223 6.62 12.09 -18.72
C CYS A 223 6.99 11.23 -17.51
N ASP A 224 7.14 11.87 -16.37
CA ASP A 224 7.39 11.17 -15.11
C ASP A 224 6.12 10.44 -14.62
N PRO A 225 6.27 9.43 -13.74
CA PRO A 225 5.14 8.68 -13.23
C PRO A 225 4.07 9.52 -12.51
N ASN A 226 4.43 10.64 -11.86
CA ASN A 226 3.46 11.48 -11.16
C ASN A 226 2.53 12.18 -12.16
N LEU A 227 3.07 12.72 -13.26
CA LEU A 227 2.25 13.31 -14.30
C LEU A 227 1.35 12.27 -14.97
N LEU A 228 1.88 11.07 -15.24
CA LEU A 228 1.11 9.96 -15.79
C LEU A 228 -0.09 9.59 -14.89
N GLY A 229 0.15 9.53 -13.57
CA GLY A 229 -0.88 9.33 -12.56
C GLY A 229 -1.90 10.46 -12.53
N TYR A 230 -1.45 11.71 -12.59
CA TYR A 230 -2.32 12.90 -12.62
C TYR A 230 -3.26 12.91 -13.83
N ILE A 231 -2.74 12.64 -15.03
CA ILE A 231 -3.56 12.52 -16.25
C ILE A 231 -4.60 11.41 -16.10
N SER A 232 -4.21 10.29 -15.47
CA SER A 232 -5.13 9.17 -15.20
C SER A 232 -6.24 9.58 -14.23
N ASP A 233 -5.91 10.30 -13.15
CA ASP A 233 -6.89 10.78 -12.18
C ASP A 233 -7.87 11.78 -12.81
N LEU A 234 -7.43 12.62 -13.75
CA LEU A 234 -8.31 13.51 -14.51
C LEU A 234 -9.23 12.74 -15.47
N ALA A 235 -8.67 11.80 -16.24
CA ALA A 235 -9.43 11.00 -17.18
C ALA A 235 -10.50 10.14 -16.48
N HIS A 236 -10.18 9.61 -15.30
CA HIS A 236 -11.08 8.78 -14.52
C HIS A 236 -12.27 9.53 -13.91
N GLN A 237 -12.17 10.86 -13.74
CA GLN A 237 -13.27 11.69 -13.25
C GLN A 237 -14.32 12.02 -14.31
N VAL A 238 -14.14 11.57 -15.56
CA VAL A 238 -15.13 11.73 -16.61
C VAL A 238 -16.28 10.75 -16.37
N ASP A 239 -17.52 11.25 -16.35
CA ASP A 239 -18.75 10.54 -15.98
C ASP A 239 -19.01 9.22 -16.74
N VAL A 240 -18.47 9.09 -17.95
CA VAL A 240 -18.61 7.91 -18.81
C VAL A 240 -17.42 6.94 -18.78
N ILE A 241 -16.37 7.21 -17.99
CA ILE A 241 -15.14 6.41 -17.94
C ILE A 241 -15.05 5.68 -16.59
N ASP A 242 -15.39 4.39 -16.59
CA ASP A 242 -15.30 3.55 -15.39
C ASP A 242 -13.88 2.98 -15.20
N VAL A 243 -13.13 2.82 -16.30
CA VAL A 243 -11.75 2.33 -16.31
C VAL A 243 -10.92 3.15 -17.29
N CYS A 244 -9.72 3.58 -16.91
CA CYS A 244 -8.80 4.21 -17.85
C CYS A 244 -7.37 3.67 -17.75
N VAL A 245 -6.71 3.61 -18.91
CA VAL A 245 -5.28 3.32 -19.03
C VAL A 245 -4.63 4.50 -19.72
N VAL A 246 -3.74 5.19 -19.00
CA VAL A 246 -2.90 6.25 -19.58
C VAL A 246 -1.48 5.71 -19.68
N TYR A 247 -0.86 5.84 -20.84
CA TYR A 247 0.47 5.30 -21.07
C TYR A 247 1.38 6.25 -21.86
N ASN A 248 2.68 6.06 -21.70
CA ASN A 248 3.71 6.67 -22.52
C ASN A 248 4.75 5.64 -22.95
N GLU A 249 5.31 5.87 -24.13
CA GLU A 249 6.45 5.09 -24.64
C GLU A 249 7.74 5.79 -24.24
N ILE A 250 8.68 5.02 -23.69
CA ILE A 250 10.04 5.43 -23.34
C ILE A 250 11.04 4.48 -23.99
N ASN A 251 12.34 4.82 -23.97
CA ASN A 251 13.36 4.09 -24.73
C ASN A 251 13.41 2.58 -24.48
N ASN A 252 13.08 2.12 -23.27
CA ASN A 252 13.15 0.71 -22.88
C ASN A 252 11.78 0.02 -22.82
N GLY A 253 10.67 0.70 -23.11
CA GLY A 253 9.34 0.11 -23.00
C GLY A 253 8.20 1.10 -22.85
N ILE A 254 7.06 0.59 -22.40
CA ILE A 254 5.83 1.33 -22.20
C ILE A 254 5.55 1.40 -20.71
N LYS A 255 5.44 2.62 -20.16
CA LYS A 255 4.94 2.83 -18.80
C LYS A 255 3.47 3.20 -18.89
N TYR A 256 2.67 2.65 -17.97
CA TYR A 256 1.24 2.93 -17.95
C TYR A 256 0.71 2.99 -16.52
N SER A 257 -0.39 3.72 -16.38
CA SER A 257 -1.14 3.92 -15.15
C SER A 257 -2.59 3.51 -15.40
N VAL A 258 -3.17 2.78 -14.45
CA VAL A 258 -4.53 2.24 -14.51
C VAL A 258 -5.36 2.85 -13.39
N ARG A 259 -6.58 3.26 -13.73
CA ARG A 259 -7.62 3.62 -12.76
C ARG A 259 -8.87 2.81 -13.01
N SER A 260 -9.55 2.40 -11.94
CA SER A 260 -10.82 1.70 -12.02
C SER A 260 -11.74 2.11 -10.87
N SER A 261 -12.99 2.41 -11.22
CA SER A 261 -14.13 2.53 -10.29
C SER A 261 -15.12 1.39 -10.51
N SER A 262 -14.81 0.46 -11.41
CA SER A 262 -15.65 -0.71 -11.67
C SER A 262 -15.45 -1.74 -10.55
N PRO A 263 -16.54 -2.17 -9.87
CA PRO A 263 -16.43 -3.21 -8.84
C PRO A 263 -15.93 -4.55 -9.42
N GLU A 264 -16.14 -4.77 -10.73
CA GLU A 264 -15.77 -6.00 -11.43
C GLU A 264 -14.31 -6.01 -11.91
N ILE A 265 -13.58 -4.89 -11.79
CA ILE A 265 -12.24 -4.74 -12.35
C ILE A 265 -11.33 -4.05 -11.34
N MET A 266 -10.48 -4.83 -10.67
CA MET A 266 -9.38 -4.26 -9.90
C MET A 266 -8.29 -3.73 -10.85
N ALA A 267 -7.84 -2.49 -10.62
CA ALA A 267 -6.79 -1.84 -11.39
C ALA A 267 -5.48 -2.64 -11.34
N SER A 268 -5.14 -3.22 -10.19
CA SER A 268 -3.96 -4.09 -10.01
C SER A 268 -3.99 -5.33 -10.90
N GLU A 269 -5.13 -6.02 -10.97
CA GLU A 269 -5.31 -7.18 -11.84
C GLU A 269 -5.25 -6.81 -13.32
N LEU A 270 -5.91 -5.71 -13.71
CA LEU A 270 -5.86 -5.23 -15.09
C LEU A 270 -4.44 -4.83 -15.47
N ALA A 271 -3.68 -4.17 -14.58
CA ALA A 271 -2.28 -3.86 -14.82
C ALA A 271 -1.45 -5.13 -15.03
N ALA A 272 -1.55 -6.12 -14.14
CA ALA A 272 -0.87 -7.41 -14.30
C ALA A 272 -1.26 -8.10 -15.62
N TRP A 273 -2.54 -8.05 -16.00
CA TRP A 273 -3.03 -8.58 -17.27
C TRP A 273 -2.41 -7.88 -18.48
N LEU A 274 -2.35 -6.55 -18.50
CA LEU A 274 -1.75 -5.78 -19.60
C LEU A 274 -0.28 -6.11 -19.81
N ALA A 275 0.46 -6.42 -18.74
CA ALA A 275 1.88 -6.75 -18.83
C ALA A 275 2.19 -8.25 -18.90
N ASN A 276 1.17 -9.12 -18.99
CA ASN A 276 1.37 -10.57 -18.86
C ASN A 276 2.39 -11.13 -19.87
N ASP A 277 3.41 -11.79 -19.33
CA ASP A 277 4.59 -12.36 -20.02
C ASP A 277 5.54 -11.37 -20.72
N ILE A 278 5.27 -10.07 -20.70
CA ILE A 278 6.08 -9.05 -21.40
C ILE A 278 6.50 -7.88 -20.51
N GLY A 279 6.20 -7.96 -19.21
CA GLY A 279 6.44 -6.88 -18.28
C GLY A 279 6.00 -7.19 -16.85
N SER A 280 5.74 -6.13 -16.09
CA SER A 280 5.20 -6.21 -14.74
C SER A 280 4.08 -5.18 -14.54
N GLY A 281 3.09 -5.53 -13.73
CA GLY A 281 1.98 -4.65 -13.37
C GLY A 281 1.48 -4.97 -11.96
N GLY A 282 1.05 -3.95 -11.23
CA GLY A 282 0.60 -4.09 -9.85
C GLY A 282 0.11 -2.77 -9.25
N GLY A 283 -0.38 -2.84 -8.02
CA GLY A 283 -0.94 -1.69 -7.30
C GLY A 283 -2.12 -2.10 -6.44
N HIS A 284 -3.07 -1.19 -6.27
CA HIS A 284 -4.27 -1.37 -5.46
C HIS A 284 -5.52 -1.59 -6.35
N ALA A 285 -6.66 -1.81 -5.70
CA ALA A 285 -7.94 -2.06 -6.38
C ALA A 285 -8.36 -0.90 -7.31
N GLU A 286 -8.14 0.35 -6.91
CA GLU A 286 -8.57 1.52 -7.70
C GLU A 286 -7.44 2.15 -8.52
N LYS A 287 -6.19 2.04 -8.06
CA LYS A 287 -5.02 2.68 -8.68
C LYS A 287 -3.87 1.70 -8.81
N ALA A 288 -3.40 1.53 -10.03
CA ALA A 288 -2.27 0.65 -10.33
C ALA A 288 -1.42 1.23 -11.46
N GLY A 289 -0.32 0.57 -11.75
CA GLY A 289 0.53 0.89 -12.89
C GLY A 289 1.39 -0.29 -13.29
N GLY A 290 2.15 -0.10 -14.34
CA GLY A 290 3.06 -1.13 -14.80
C GLY A 290 3.99 -0.67 -15.90
N PHE A 291 4.78 -1.63 -16.34
CA PHE A 291 5.78 -1.48 -17.37
C PHE A 291 5.77 -2.69 -18.30
N ILE A 292 5.74 -2.45 -19.61
CA ILE A 292 5.92 -3.46 -20.66
C ILE A 292 7.27 -3.22 -21.32
N SER A 293 8.09 -4.25 -21.44
CA SER A 293 9.39 -4.18 -22.13
C SER A 293 9.18 -4.02 -23.63
N SER A 294 9.85 -3.06 -24.27
CA SER A 294 9.79 -2.90 -25.74
C SER A 294 10.28 -4.15 -26.47
N LEU A 295 11.38 -4.75 -26.01
CA LEU A 295 11.93 -5.97 -26.59
C LEU A 295 10.92 -7.14 -26.62
N LEU A 296 10.33 -7.48 -25.46
CA LEU A 296 9.37 -8.57 -25.35
C LEU A 296 8.04 -8.24 -26.07
N PHE A 297 7.65 -6.97 -26.09
CA PHE A 297 6.48 -6.50 -26.82
C PHE A 297 6.64 -6.71 -28.32
N GLU A 298 7.77 -6.30 -28.90
CA GLU A 298 8.08 -6.47 -30.32
C GLU A 298 8.21 -7.94 -30.72
N GLU A 299 8.80 -8.78 -29.86
CA GLU A 299 8.93 -10.22 -30.09
C GLU A 299 7.57 -10.93 -30.12
N LYS A 300 6.69 -10.62 -29.16
CA LYS A 300 5.42 -11.34 -28.97
C LYS A 300 4.27 -10.77 -29.81
N HIS A 301 4.29 -9.48 -30.11
CA HIS A 301 3.24 -8.74 -30.81
C HIS A 301 3.80 -7.97 -32.02
N PRO A 302 4.43 -8.67 -33.00
CA PRO A 302 4.99 -8.00 -34.16
C PRO A 302 3.89 -7.25 -34.92
N SER A 303 4.18 -6.01 -35.32
CA SER A 303 3.31 -5.16 -36.13
C SER A 303 2.02 -4.64 -35.48
N ILE A 304 1.83 -4.82 -34.17
CA ILE A 304 0.75 -4.18 -33.41
C ILE A 304 1.29 -2.92 -32.74
N ASN A 305 0.59 -1.79 -32.89
CA ASN A 305 0.96 -0.58 -32.16
C ASN A 305 0.40 -0.60 -30.72
N THR A 306 0.98 0.20 -29.84
CA THR A 306 0.63 0.19 -28.41
C THR A 306 -0.84 0.51 -28.13
N ASP A 307 -1.45 1.45 -28.88
CA ASP A 307 -2.87 1.80 -28.70
C ASP A 307 -3.77 0.59 -28.99
N GLU A 308 -3.54 -0.07 -30.13
CA GLU A 308 -4.29 -1.25 -30.53
C GLU A 308 -4.10 -2.42 -29.57
N TYR A 309 -2.87 -2.60 -29.06
CA TYR A 309 -2.58 -3.59 -28.03
C TYR A 309 -3.36 -3.30 -26.74
N MET A 310 -3.31 -2.07 -26.22
CA MET A 310 -4.01 -1.71 -24.98
C MET A 310 -5.52 -1.87 -25.14
N LEU A 311 -6.09 -1.37 -26.24
CA LEU A 311 -7.53 -1.48 -26.53
C LEU A 311 -7.99 -2.95 -26.63
N SER A 312 -7.22 -3.79 -27.32
CA SER A 312 -7.55 -5.22 -27.49
C SER A 312 -7.42 -5.99 -26.18
N ARG A 313 -6.34 -5.80 -25.42
CA ARG A 313 -6.12 -6.49 -24.14
C ARG A 313 -7.14 -6.12 -23.08
N ILE A 314 -7.55 -4.84 -23.00
CA ILE A 314 -8.63 -4.43 -22.09
C ILE A 314 -9.95 -5.07 -22.55
N SER A 315 -10.26 -5.03 -23.84
CA SER A 315 -11.49 -5.65 -24.38
C SER A 315 -11.54 -7.16 -24.12
N GLU A 316 -10.39 -7.85 -24.22
CA GLU A 316 -10.22 -9.26 -23.87
C GLU A 316 -10.43 -9.49 -22.38
N TYR A 317 -9.92 -8.60 -21.50
CA TYR A 317 -10.13 -8.70 -20.06
C TYR A 317 -11.64 -8.70 -19.71
N TYR A 318 -12.41 -7.76 -20.27
CA TYR A 318 -13.87 -7.70 -20.08
C TYR A 318 -14.59 -8.98 -20.50
N SER A 319 -14.06 -9.71 -21.49
CA SER A 319 -14.63 -10.95 -22.00
C SER A 319 -13.92 -12.20 -21.49
N SER A 320 -13.04 -12.10 -20.49
CA SER A 320 -12.28 -13.25 -19.96
C SER A 320 -12.90 -13.88 -18.72
N PHE A 321 -13.76 -13.14 -18.00
CA PHE A 321 -14.33 -13.59 -16.73
C PHE A 321 -15.84 -13.86 -16.84
N ASP A 322 -16.31 -14.85 -16.07
CA ASP A 322 -17.71 -14.95 -15.69
C ASP A 322 -17.91 -14.19 -14.37
N ILE A 323 -19.03 -13.47 -14.23
CA ILE A 323 -19.31 -12.66 -13.04
C ILE A 323 -20.58 -13.17 -12.37
N ILE A 324 -20.48 -13.47 -11.08
CA ILE A 324 -21.58 -13.99 -10.27
C ILE A 324 -21.80 -13.05 -9.09
N TYR A 325 -22.98 -12.43 -9.05
CA TYR A 325 -23.48 -11.71 -7.87
C TYR A 325 -24.37 -12.65 -7.07
N ALA A 326 -23.86 -13.23 -5.98
CA ALA A 326 -24.53 -14.32 -5.27
C ALA A 326 -25.96 -13.98 -4.80
N GLU A 327 -26.21 -12.73 -4.41
CA GLU A 327 -27.53 -12.24 -3.98
C GLU A 327 -28.58 -12.25 -5.11
N LYS A 328 -28.16 -12.01 -6.36
CA LYS A 328 -29.05 -11.90 -7.53
C LYS A 328 -29.04 -13.17 -8.39
N HIS A 329 -28.00 -13.98 -8.25
CA HIS A 329 -27.79 -15.17 -9.07
C HIS A 329 -28.59 -16.35 -8.53
N LYS A 330 -29.29 -17.06 -9.42
CA LYS A 330 -29.89 -18.36 -9.12
C LYS A 330 -28.96 -19.43 -9.65
N ILE A 331 -28.22 -20.07 -8.74
CA ILE A 331 -27.27 -21.11 -9.14
C ILE A 331 -28.00 -22.35 -9.66
N ASP A 332 -27.57 -22.85 -10.81
CA ASP A 332 -28.03 -24.13 -11.34
C ASP A 332 -27.19 -25.27 -10.76
N THR A 333 -27.84 -26.07 -9.91
CA THR A 333 -27.21 -27.22 -9.23
C THR A 333 -27.26 -28.51 -10.04
N SER A 334 -27.90 -28.53 -11.21
CA SER A 334 -28.07 -29.77 -12.01
C SER A 334 -26.74 -30.38 -12.49
N GLU A 335 -25.76 -29.53 -12.78
CA GLU A 335 -24.40 -29.93 -13.16
C GLU A 335 -23.44 -30.02 -11.97
N MET A 336 -23.90 -29.73 -10.75
CA MET A 336 -23.09 -29.74 -9.54
C MET A 336 -23.23 -31.07 -8.82
N ARG A 337 -22.15 -31.48 -8.16
CA ARG A 337 -22.17 -32.70 -7.33
C ARG A 337 -22.33 -32.34 -5.86
N SER A 338 -22.86 -33.29 -5.09
CA SER A 338 -23.03 -33.15 -3.65
C SER A 338 -21.73 -33.48 -2.92
N TYR A 339 -21.34 -32.63 -1.98
CA TYR A 339 -20.19 -32.89 -1.11
C TYR A 339 -20.55 -32.65 0.35
N ARG A 340 -19.89 -33.39 1.24
CA ARG A 340 -19.92 -33.17 2.69
C ARG A 340 -18.60 -32.56 3.13
N LYS A 341 -18.68 -31.54 3.99
CA LYS A 341 -17.49 -30.96 4.61
C LYS A 341 -16.86 -31.99 5.55
N LEU A 342 -15.57 -32.24 5.41
CA LEU A 342 -14.84 -33.09 6.33
C LEU A 342 -14.65 -32.36 7.68
N PRO A 343 -14.43 -33.09 8.79
CA PRO A 343 -13.92 -32.50 10.02
C PRO A 343 -12.50 -32.00 9.78
N VAL A 344 -12.34 -30.70 9.58
CA VAL A 344 -11.06 -30.06 9.27
C VAL A 344 -10.60 -29.28 10.48
N ILE A 345 -9.33 -29.46 10.83
CA ILE A 345 -8.67 -28.70 11.89
C ILE A 345 -8.33 -27.31 11.34
N CYS A 346 -8.86 -26.29 12.00
CA CYS A 346 -8.61 -24.87 11.73
C CYS A 346 -8.12 -24.18 13.00
N GLY A 347 -7.62 -22.96 12.86
CA GLY A 347 -7.38 -22.03 13.95
C GLY A 347 -8.54 -21.07 14.14
N TYR A 348 -8.71 -20.57 15.36
CA TYR A 348 -9.58 -19.45 15.67
C TYR A 348 -8.92 -18.55 16.72
N ILE A 349 -9.24 -17.27 16.67
CA ILE A 349 -8.77 -16.26 17.63
C ILE A 349 -9.93 -15.32 17.91
N ARG A 350 -10.22 -15.08 19.20
CA ARG A 350 -11.14 -14.02 19.59
C ARG A 350 -10.38 -12.70 19.50
N SER A 351 -10.89 -11.74 18.75
CA SER A 351 -10.18 -10.48 18.51
C SER A 351 -9.88 -9.71 19.81
N SER A 352 -10.78 -9.78 20.79
CA SER A 352 -10.62 -9.16 22.11
C SER A 352 -9.57 -9.83 23.01
N ASP A 353 -9.13 -11.05 22.70
CA ASP A 353 -8.04 -11.71 23.43
C ASP A 353 -6.68 -11.15 23.01
N VAL A 354 -6.60 -10.56 21.81
CA VAL A 354 -5.36 -10.03 21.22
C VAL A 354 -5.28 -8.50 21.33
N LEU A 355 -6.39 -7.79 21.10
CA LEU A 355 -6.46 -6.34 21.18
C LEU A 355 -7.61 -5.88 22.08
N PRO A 356 -7.47 -4.77 22.84
CA PRO A 356 -8.57 -4.21 23.63
C PRO A 356 -9.82 -3.95 22.77
N LYS A 357 -11.00 -4.18 23.33
CA LYS A 357 -12.28 -3.95 22.65
C LYS A 357 -12.38 -2.51 22.15
N GLY A 358 -12.91 -2.34 20.94
CA GLY A 358 -13.04 -1.04 20.29
C GLY A 358 -11.78 -0.58 19.54
N THR A 359 -10.68 -1.32 19.60
CA THR A 359 -9.45 -1.01 18.84
C THR A 359 -9.67 -1.31 17.36
N PRO A 360 -9.55 -0.31 16.45
CA PRO A 360 -9.51 -0.55 15.01
C PRO A 360 -8.24 -1.34 14.66
N MET A 361 -8.36 -2.32 13.79
CA MET A 361 -7.27 -3.21 13.45
C MET A 361 -7.19 -3.48 11.96
N LEU A 362 -5.97 -3.77 11.49
CA LEU A 362 -5.69 -4.32 10.17
C LEU A 362 -5.26 -5.78 10.36
N VAL A 363 -5.93 -6.73 9.73
CA VAL A 363 -5.53 -8.15 9.73
C VAL A 363 -4.79 -8.45 8.44
N ARG A 364 -3.48 -8.72 8.54
CA ARG A 364 -2.62 -8.99 7.39
C ARG A 364 -2.56 -10.46 7.07
N THR A 365 -2.80 -10.79 5.80
CA THR A 365 -2.83 -12.17 5.30
C THR A 365 -2.10 -12.26 3.96
N LEU A 366 -1.81 -13.48 3.48
CA LEU A 366 -1.28 -13.67 2.13
C LEU A 366 -2.29 -13.33 1.02
N GLN A 367 -3.59 -13.32 1.34
CA GLN A 367 -4.67 -13.09 0.39
C GLN A 367 -5.09 -11.62 0.31
N GLY A 368 -4.55 -10.76 1.18
CA GLY A 368 -4.93 -9.35 1.31
C GLY A 368 -5.16 -8.94 2.77
N ASP A 369 -5.18 -7.64 3.01
CA ASP A 369 -5.38 -7.06 4.33
C ASP A 369 -6.88 -6.80 4.57
N TYR A 370 -7.40 -7.20 5.73
CA TYR A 370 -8.70 -6.72 6.21
C TYR A 370 -8.48 -5.44 6.99
N ASP A 371 -8.96 -4.30 6.50
CA ASP A 371 -8.58 -2.98 6.99
C ASP A 371 -9.70 -2.22 7.72
N ASP A 372 -10.87 -2.84 7.90
CA ASP A 372 -12.09 -2.20 8.40
C ASP A 372 -12.64 -2.86 9.68
N LEU A 373 -11.82 -3.69 10.34
CA LEU A 373 -12.24 -4.46 11.51
C LEU A 373 -11.99 -3.71 12.83
N VAL A 374 -12.87 -3.95 13.81
CA VAL A 374 -12.77 -3.39 15.16
C VAL A 374 -12.86 -4.53 16.18
N SER A 375 -11.93 -4.56 17.14
CA SER A 375 -11.85 -5.61 18.16
C SER A 375 -13.13 -5.68 18.99
N SER A 376 -13.69 -6.88 19.15
CA SER A 376 -14.88 -7.12 19.98
C SER A 376 -14.95 -8.58 20.45
N ASP A 377 -15.75 -8.86 21.49
CA ASP A 377 -15.97 -10.24 21.95
C ASP A 377 -16.68 -11.10 20.91
N ASN A 378 -17.49 -10.47 20.06
CA ASN A 378 -18.27 -11.16 19.04
C ASN A 378 -17.50 -11.34 17.72
N LEU A 379 -16.30 -10.75 17.58
CA LEU A 379 -15.48 -10.88 16.38
C LEU A 379 -14.37 -11.90 16.61
N TYR A 380 -14.39 -12.94 15.80
CA TYR A 380 -13.36 -13.97 15.74
C TYR A 380 -12.69 -13.97 14.37
N LEU A 381 -11.42 -14.37 14.35
CA LEU A 381 -10.65 -14.59 13.13
C LEU A 381 -10.44 -16.10 12.97
N MET A 382 -11.01 -16.67 11.92
CA MET A 382 -10.81 -18.07 11.54
C MET A 382 -9.58 -18.20 10.66
N ILE A 383 -8.65 -19.08 11.05
CA ILE A 383 -7.44 -19.38 10.30
C ILE A 383 -7.61 -20.75 9.64
N GLY A 384 -7.66 -20.77 8.33
CA GLY A 384 -7.84 -22.00 7.56
C GLY A 384 -6.56 -22.83 7.43
N ILE A 385 -6.58 -23.82 6.53
CA ILE A 385 -5.54 -24.85 6.46
C ILE A 385 -4.28 -24.44 5.70
N LYS A 386 -4.28 -23.25 5.08
CA LYS A 386 -3.13 -22.60 4.46
C LYS A 386 -2.80 -21.24 5.08
N GLY A 387 -3.50 -20.85 6.14
CA GLY A 387 -3.30 -19.58 6.82
C GLY A 387 -4.20 -18.47 6.29
N GLU A 388 -5.15 -18.79 5.41
CA GLU A 388 -6.23 -17.89 5.02
C GLU A 388 -7.03 -17.45 6.25
N VAL A 389 -7.31 -16.14 6.37
CA VAL A 389 -8.12 -15.61 7.48
C VAL A 389 -9.50 -15.24 6.99
N SER A 390 -10.52 -15.51 7.82
CA SER A 390 -11.88 -15.01 7.60
C SER A 390 -12.50 -14.54 8.92
N PRO A 391 -13.06 -13.33 8.98
CA PRO A 391 -13.85 -12.88 10.12
C PRO A 391 -15.11 -13.73 10.31
N ILE A 392 -15.47 -14.05 11.56
CA ILE A 392 -16.68 -14.79 11.90
C ILE A 392 -17.26 -14.27 13.22
N SER A 393 -18.60 -14.35 13.36
CA SER A 393 -19.25 -14.06 14.65
C SER A 393 -19.12 -15.22 15.63
N GLU A 394 -19.27 -14.96 16.93
CA GLU A 394 -19.29 -16.01 17.96
C GLU A 394 -20.37 -17.06 17.66
N GLU A 395 -21.59 -16.61 17.38
CA GLU A 395 -22.73 -17.48 17.08
C GLU A 395 -22.44 -18.40 15.89
N MET A 396 -21.83 -17.87 14.82
CA MET A 396 -21.54 -18.64 13.62
C MET A 396 -20.35 -19.59 13.83
N LEU A 397 -19.38 -19.22 14.68
CA LEU A 397 -18.30 -20.10 15.10
C LEU A 397 -18.85 -21.30 15.87
N GLU A 398 -19.60 -21.06 16.94
CA GLU A 398 -20.20 -22.10 17.78
C GLU A 398 -21.15 -22.99 16.99
N LYS A 399 -21.91 -22.42 16.05
CA LYS A 399 -22.81 -23.20 15.19
C LYS A 399 -22.07 -24.19 14.30
N ASN A 400 -20.93 -23.81 13.72
CA ASN A 400 -20.27 -24.59 12.66
C ASN A 400 -19.01 -25.34 13.11
N TYR A 401 -18.45 -25.03 14.28
CA TYR A 401 -17.17 -25.57 14.76
C TYR A 401 -17.24 -26.06 16.20
N ASN A 402 -16.46 -27.11 16.49
CA ASN A 402 -16.13 -27.53 17.84
C ASN A 402 -14.83 -26.83 18.25
N ILE A 403 -14.88 -26.01 19.30
CA ILE A 403 -13.72 -25.26 19.81
C ILE A 403 -12.92 -26.10 20.81
N PHE A 404 -11.60 -25.98 20.75
CA PHE A 404 -10.67 -26.60 21.68
C PHE A 404 -9.73 -25.53 22.25
N ASN A 405 -9.31 -25.70 23.50
CA ASN A 405 -8.32 -24.81 24.13
C ASN A 405 -6.90 -25.38 23.95
N GLU A 406 -6.58 -25.80 22.73
CA GLU A 406 -5.28 -26.31 22.32
C GLU A 406 -4.66 -25.34 21.31
N PRO A 407 -3.33 -25.15 21.29
CA PRO A 407 -2.68 -24.29 20.29
C PRO A 407 -2.87 -24.87 18.88
N TYR A 408 -3.17 -24.01 17.91
CA TYR A 408 -3.24 -24.36 16.49
C TYR A 408 -1.89 -24.12 15.82
N ASN A 409 -1.21 -25.21 15.46
CA ASN A 409 0.08 -25.15 14.78
C ASN A 409 -0.11 -25.36 13.28
N LEU A 410 0.26 -24.36 12.47
CA LEU A 410 0.25 -24.45 11.01
C LEU A 410 1.61 -24.06 10.45
N LYS A 411 2.17 -24.93 9.60
CA LYS A 411 3.33 -24.57 8.78
C LYS A 411 2.83 -23.88 7.50
N THR A 412 3.07 -22.58 7.40
CA THR A 412 2.77 -21.75 6.24
C THR A 412 3.93 -20.79 5.98
N GLU A 413 4.02 -20.27 4.76
CA GLU A 413 5.03 -19.30 4.34
C GLU A 413 4.91 -17.98 5.13
N TYR A 414 3.67 -17.58 5.45
CA TYR A 414 3.37 -16.42 6.27
C TYR A 414 2.17 -16.73 7.17
N PHE A 415 2.37 -16.60 8.47
CA PHE A 415 1.28 -16.71 9.43
C PHE A 415 0.63 -15.32 9.61
N PRO A 416 -0.71 -15.21 9.63
CA PRO A 416 -1.40 -13.93 9.76
C PRO A 416 -0.97 -13.10 10.96
N SER A 417 -1.09 -11.78 10.83
CA SER A 417 -0.82 -10.84 11.92
C SER A 417 -1.95 -9.82 12.04
N ILE A 418 -2.09 -9.25 13.23
CA ILE A 418 -2.99 -8.11 13.47
C ILE A 418 -2.13 -6.89 13.75
N ARG A 419 -2.34 -5.81 13.01
CA ARG A 419 -1.79 -4.49 13.32
C ARG A 419 -2.83 -3.68 14.07
N ASN A 420 -2.48 -3.22 15.27
CA ASN A 420 -3.23 -2.22 16.00
C ASN A 420 -3.13 -0.89 15.26
N LYS A 421 -4.24 -0.36 14.75
CA LYS A 421 -4.22 0.90 13.99
C LYS A 421 -3.99 2.15 14.84
N ILE A 422 -4.14 2.03 16.16
CA ILE A 422 -3.89 3.14 17.10
C ILE A 422 -2.41 3.23 17.43
N THR A 423 -1.78 2.10 17.78
CA THR A 423 -0.38 2.07 18.25
C THR A 423 0.61 1.72 17.16
N GLY A 424 0.16 1.22 16.01
CA GLY A 424 1.00 0.69 14.94
C GLY A 424 1.60 -0.69 15.21
N GLU A 425 1.46 -1.22 16.44
CA GLU A 425 2.00 -2.51 16.87
C GLU A 425 1.44 -3.66 16.04
N SER A 426 2.31 -4.57 15.60
CA SER A 426 1.91 -5.78 14.85
C SER A 426 2.12 -7.03 15.69
N ILE A 427 1.04 -7.77 15.91
CA ILE A 427 0.99 -9.00 16.71
C ILE A 427 0.88 -10.20 15.77
N ASN A 428 1.86 -11.11 15.82
CA ASN A 428 1.81 -12.35 15.06
C ASN A 428 0.84 -13.33 15.74
N LEU A 429 -0.11 -13.88 14.96
CA LEU A 429 -1.19 -14.70 15.50
C LEU A 429 -0.81 -16.15 15.78
N ASN A 430 0.40 -16.59 15.44
CA ASN A 430 0.79 -18.01 15.54
C ASN A 430 0.76 -18.54 16.99
N ASN A 431 1.08 -17.67 17.96
CA ASN A 431 1.08 -18.05 19.38
C ASN A 431 -0.29 -17.91 20.05
N GLU A 432 -1.20 -17.14 19.44
CA GLU A 432 -2.55 -16.85 19.97
C GLU A 432 -3.62 -17.78 19.39
N ALA A 433 -3.35 -18.40 18.23
CA ALA A 433 -4.28 -19.25 17.53
C ALA A 433 -4.63 -20.51 18.34
N LYS A 434 -5.92 -20.70 18.59
CA LYS A 434 -6.47 -21.90 19.22
C LYS A 434 -7.12 -22.80 18.18
N LYS A 435 -7.16 -24.10 18.46
CA LYS A 435 -7.67 -25.12 17.55
C LYS A 435 -9.20 -25.21 17.57
N CYS A 436 -9.82 -25.25 16.41
CA CYS A 436 -11.21 -25.65 16.26
C CYS A 436 -11.37 -26.67 15.13
N ILE A 437 -12.42 -27.49 15.17
CA ILE A 437 -12.69 -28.50 14.14
C ILE A 437 -14.08 -28.26 13.56
N SER A 438 -14.22 -28.19 12.24
CA SER A 438 -15.54 -28.05 11.61
C SER A 438 -16.44 -29.24 11.95
N LYS A 439 -17.71 -28.97 12.29
CA LYS A 439 -18.68 -30.01 12.71
C LYS A 439 -19.04 -31.02 11.61
N GLY A 440 -18.63 -30.77 10.36
CA GLY A 440 -18.77 -31.73 9.24
C GLY A 440 -20.18 -31.90 8.68
N ASP A 441 -21.19 -31.28 9.31
CA ASP A 441 -22.59 -31.39 8.89
C ASP A 441 -22.95 -30.53 7.68
N VAL A 442 -22.03 -29.66 7.24
CA VAL A 442 -22.27 -28.77 6.10
C VAL A 442 -22.20 -29.56 4.80
N GLN A 443 -23.32 -29.60 4.10
CA GLN A 443 -23.39 -30.12 2.74
C GLN A 443 -23.40 -28.98 1.72
N ILE A 444 -22.69 -29.18 0.63
CA ILE A 444 -22.59 -28.21 -0.47
C ILE A 444 -22.90 -28.87 -1.81
N PHE A 445 -23.27 -28.04 -2.77
CA PHE A 445 -23.12 -28.34 -4.19
C PHE A 445 -21.84 -27.70 -4.69
N ALA A 446 -21.04 -28.44 -5.45
CA ALA A 446 -19.81 -27.90 -6.03
C ALA A 446 -19.61 -28.40 -7.47
N LYS A 447 -19.04 -27.52 -8.31
CA LYS A 447 -18.49 -27.91 -9.62
C LYS A 447 -17.19 -27.14 -9.89
N PRO A 448 -16.21 -27.75 -10.57
CA PRO A 448 -15.03 -27.02 -11.02
C PRO A 448 -15.45 -25.98 -12.06
N VAL A 449 -14.92 -24.77 -11.96
CA VAL A 449 -15.10 -23.73 -12.99
C VAL A 449 -14.20 -24.03 -14.17
N THR A 450 -14.72 -23.84 -15.38
CA THR A 450 -13.97 -24.06 -16.63
C THR A 450 -13.32 -22.77 -17.16
N ARG A 451 -13.85 -21.62 -16.74
CA ARG A 451 -13.38 -20.28 -17.07
C ARG A 451 -13.11 -19.52 -15.77
N ALA A 452 -12.27 -18.49 -15.83
CA ALA A 452 -12.03 -17.64 -14.67
C ALA A 452 -13.35 -16.98 -14.24
N THR A 453 -13.66 -16.99 -12.95
CA THR A 453 -14.95 -16.53 -12.43
C THR A 453 -14.74 -15.60 -11.24
N LYS A 454 -15.43 -14.46 -11.24
CA LYS A 454 -15.48 -13.52 -10.12
C LYS A 454 -16.79 -13.69 -9.38
N VAL A 455 -16.72 -13.96 -8.08
CA VAL A 455 -17.90 -14.15 -7.23
C VAL A 455 -17.95 -13.04 -6.18
N PHE A 456 -18.95 -12.17 -6.31
CA PHE A 456 -19.37 -11.24 -5.27
C PHE A 456 -20.24 -12.02 -4.31
N THR A 457 -19.71 -12.27 -3.12
CA THR A 457 -20.35 -13.13 -2.12
C THR A 457 -21.51 -12.40 -1.43
N LYS A 458 -22.28 -13.13 -0.64
CA LYS A 458 -23.36 -12.50 0.14
C LYS A 458 -22.84 -11.65 1.31
N TRP A 459 -21.70 -12.03 1.91
CA TRP A 459 -21.11 -11.34 3.06
C TRP A 459 -20.17 -10.21 2.67
N ASP A 460 -19.65 -10.23 1.45
CA ASP A 460 -18.78 -9.19 0.92
C ASP A 460 -19.22 -8.85 -0.50
N LYS A 461 -19.88 -7.69 -0.62
CA LYS A 461 -20.50 -7.19 -1.85
C LYS A 461 -19.62 -6.16 -2.56
N ASP A 462 -18.65 -5.60 -1.85
CA ASP A 462 -17.81 -4.50 -2.33
C ASP A 462 -16.53 -5.04 -2.99
N THR A 463 -16.19 -6.31 -2.76
CA THR A 463 -15.13 -7.02 -3.49
C THR A 463 -15.59 -8.43 -3.93
N TYR A 464 -14.71 -9.14 -4.65
CA TYR A 464 -14.98 -10.46 -5.22
C TYR A 464 -13.89 -11.48 -4.90
N MET A 465 -14.28 -12.75 -4.86
CA MET A 465 -13.36 -13.88 -4.92
C MET A 465 -13.07 -14.24 -6.39
N LEU A 466 -11.80 -14.34 -6.76
CA LEU A 466 -11.37 -14.76 -8.10
C LEU A 466 -11.07 -16.26 -8.14
N ALA A 467 -11.79 -17.00 -8.98
CA ALA A 467 -11.56 -18.40 -9.30
C ALA A 467 -10.76 -18.54 -10.60
N LYS A 468 -9.76 -19.43 -10.60
CA LYS A 468 -9.06 -19.88 -11.81
C LYS A 468 -9.72 -21.15 -12.34
N PRO A 469 -9.56 -21.47 -13.64
CA PRO A 469 -10.01 -22.76 -14.17
C PRO A 469 -9.53 -23.95 -13.33
N GLY A 470 -10.48 -24.77 -12.89
CA GLY A 470 -10.26 -25.92 -12.01
C GLY A 470 -10.54 -25.67 -10.54
N ASP A 471 -10.62 -24.42 -10.09
CA ASP A 471 -11.16 -24.07 -8.76
C ASP A 471 -12.65 -24.39 -8.70
N TYR A 472 -13.23 -24.48 -7.51
CA TYR A 472 -14.61 -24.91 -7.32
C TYR A 472 -15.52 -23.72 -7.03
N LEU A 473 -16.58 -23.61 -7.83
CA LEU A 473 -17.75 -22.81 -7.49
C LEU A 473 -18.61 -23.64 -6.54
N VAL A 474 -18.91 -23.07 -5.39
CA VAL A 474 -19.61 -23.75 -4.30
C VAL A 474 -20.88 -23.00 -3.95
N ALA A 475 -21.96 -23.73 -3.70
CA ALA A 475 -23.16 -23.22 -3.04
C ALA A 475 -23.58 -24.11 -1.89
N ARG A 476 -23.99 -23.52 -0.76
CA ARG A 476 -24.49 -24.32 0.37
C ARG A 476 -25.88 -24.89 0.08
N LYS A 477 -26.12 -26.16 0.47
CA LYS A 477 -27.43 -26.80 0.26
C LYS A 477 -28.56 -26.15 1.07
N ASP A 478 -28.26 -25.60 2.24
CA ASP A 478 -29.23 -24.92 3.12
C ASP A 478 -29.48 -23.46 2.72
N ASN A 479 -28.62 -22.86 1.90
CA ASN A 479 -28.80 -21.53 1.34
C ASN A 479 -28.07 -21.40 -0.01
N LEU A 480 -28.82 -21.55 -1.11
CA LEU A 480 -28.26 -21.53 -2.47
C LEU A 480 -27.74 -20.14 -2.93
N HIS A 481 -27.99 -19.09 -2.15
CA HIS A 481 -27.39 -17.75 -2.36
C HIS A 481 -26.07 -17.56 -1.59
N ASP A 482 -25.68 -18.53 -0.77
CA ASP A 482 -24.35 -18.59 -0.17
C ASP A 482 -23.40 -19.25 -1.18
N ILE A 483 -22.93 -18.43 -2.13
CA ILE A 483 -22.05 -18.83 -3.23
C ILE A 483 -20.66 -18.27 -3.00
N TYR A 484 -19.65 -19.12 -3.12
CA TYR A 484 -18.24 -18.76 -2.91
C TYR A 484 -17.30 -19.66 -3.69
N ILE A 485 -16.01 -19.30 -3.68
CA ILE A 485 -14.95 -20.02 -4.38
C ILE A 485 -14.07 -20.78 -3.40
N ILE A 486 -13.68 -21.99 -3.78
CA ILE A 486 -12.64 -22.76 -3.08
C ILE A 486 -11.59 -23.19 -4.08
N SER A 487 -10.32 -22.97 -3.76
CA SER A 487 -9.24 -23.37 -4.65
C SER A 487 -9.15 -24.90 -4.80
N LYS A 488 -8.78 -25.36 -6.00
CA LYS A 488 -8.72 -26.78 -6.35
C LYS A 488 -7.87 -27.62 -5.39
N ASP A 489 -6.76 -27.04 -4.94
CA ASP A 489 -5.76 -27.63 -4.06
C ASP A 489 -6.19 -27.73 -2.59
N ILE A 490 -7.21 -26.95 -2.19
CA ILE A 490 -7.82 -27.02 -0.87
C ILE A 490 -9.05 -27.95 -0.91
N PHE A 491 -9.85 -27.88 -1.97
CA PHE A 491 -11.18 -28.50 -2.03
C PHE A 491 -11.21 -29.97 -1.60
N SER A 492 -10.33 -30.82 -2.16
CA SER A 492 -10.27 -32.26 -1.85
C SER A 492 -9.78 -32.59 -0.43
N ARG A 493 -9.18 -31.62 0.28
CA ARG A 493 -8.73 -31.78 1.67
C ARG A 493 -9.85 -31.50 2.67
N ILE A 494 -10.89 -30.78 2.25
CA ILE A 494 -11.94 -30.28 3.12
C ILE A 494 -13.35 -30.75 2.73
N TYR A 495 -13.51 -31.36 1.56
CA TYR A 495 -14.76 -31.94 1.10
C TYR A 495 -14.57 -33.35 0.56
N GLU A 496 -15.54 -34.22 0.83
CA GLU A 496 -15.70 -35.53 0.22
C GLU A 496 -16.99 -35.59 -0.58
N GLU A 497 -16.96 -36.25 -1.73
CA GLU A 497 -18.13 -36.40 -2.60
C GLU A 497 -19.13 -37.36 -1.94
N ILE A 498 -20.38 -36.92 -1.84
CA ILE A 498 -21.49 -37.79 -1.44
C ILE A 498 -21.93 -38.52 -2.70
N ARG A 499 -21.62 -39.82 -2.80
CA ARG A 499 -22.16 -40.68 -3.85
C ARG A 499 -23.51 -41.19 -3.38
N ASP A 500 -24.56 -40.90 -4.13
CA ASP A 500 -25.85 -41.55 -3.92
C ASP A 500 -25.67 -43.05 -4.26
N GLU A 501 -26.02 -43.92 -3.31
CA GLU A 501 -26.04 -45.39 -3.50
C GLU A 501 -27.16 -45.85 -4.44
#